data_AF-A0A848C7E5-F1
#
_entry.id   AF-A0A848C7E5-F1
#
_cell.length_a   1.000
_cell.length_b   1.000
_cell.length_c   1.000
_cell.angle_alpha   90.00
_cell.angle_beta   90.00
_cell.angle_gamma   90.00
#
_symmetry.space_group_name_H-M   'P 1'
#
loop_
_entity.id
_entity.type
_entity.pdbx_description
1 polymer ?
#
loop_
_entity_poly.entity_id
_entity_poly.type
_entity_poly.pdbx_seq_one_letter_code
_entity_poly.pdbx_strand_id
1 'polypeptide(L)' 'MDQEERIIRLEELAYFQEERLRELNEALTAQQQQIDTLEHRLAETMELARNLRDQLGQTGNGAPVNDLPPHYMPERY' A
#
# COMPACT_ATOMS: atom_id res chain seq x y z
N MET A 1 -46.12 30.79 -11.51
CA MET A 1 -44.66 30.69 -11.67
C MET A 1 -44.34 31.16 -13.06
N ASP A 2 -43.61 32.26 -13.16
CA ASP A 2 -43.12 32.80 -14.42
C ASP A 2 -42.08 31.83 -15.02
N GLN A 3 -41.98 31.76 -16.36
CA GLN A 3 -40.98 30.91 -17.02
C GLN A 3 -39.56 31.36 -16.66
N GLU A 4 -39.34 32.66 -16.53
CA GLU A 4 -38.05 33.24 -16.17
C GLU A 4 -37.63 32.83 -14.75
N GLU A 5 -38.56 32.86 -13.80
CA GLU A 5 -38.32 32.42 -12.43
C GLU A 5 -37.95 30.93 -12.35
N ARG A 6 -38.50 30.09 -13.24
CA ARG A 6 -38.14 28.67 -13.33
C ARG A 6 -36.74 28.47 -13.90
N ILE A 7 -36.35 29.28 -14.89
CA ILE A 7 -35.02 29.22 -15.49
C ILE A 7 -33.96 29.59 -14.46
N ILE A 8 -34.15 30.70 -13.73
CA ILE A 8 -33.23 31.16 -12.68
C ILE A 8 -33.00 30.06 -11.64
N ARG A 9 -34.06 29.42 -11.14
CA ARG A 9 -33.93 28.32 -10.16
C ARG A 9 -33.18 27.11 -10.71
N LEU A 10 -33.37 26.78 -11.99
CA LEU A 10 -32.67 25.66 -12.61
C LEU A 10 -31.18 25.96 -12.78
N GLU A 11 -30.83 27.21 -13.11
CA GLU A 11 -29.44 27.65 -13.23
C GLU A 11 -28.74 27.65 -11.87
N GLU A 12 -29.37 28.20 -10.82
CA GLU A 12 -28.85 28.12 -9.45
C GLU A 12 -28.64 26.66 -9.03
N LEU A 13 -29.64 25.81 -9.26
CA LEU A 13 -29.56 24.39 -8.91
C LEU A 13 -28.43 23.69 -9.69
N ALA A 14 -28.27 23.99 -10.98
CA ALA A 14 -27.21 23.43 -11.81
C ALA A 14 -25.83 23.84 -11.28
N TYR A 15 -25.66 25.12 -10.94
CA TYR A 15 -24.42 25.63 -10.34
C TYR A 15 -24.05 24.88 -9.05
N PHE A 16 -25.00 24.73 -8.12
CA PHE A 16 -24.75 23.99 -6.87
C PHE A 16 -24.50 22.49 -7.10
N GLN A 17 -25.10 21.90 -8.13
CA GLN A 17 -24.81 20.51 -8.49
C GLN A 17 -23.41 20.37 -9.08
N GLU A 18 -22.98 21.29 -9.94
CA GLU A 18 -21.64 21.30 -10.51
C GLU A 18 -20.57 21.48 -9.43
N GLU A 19 -20.82 22.35 -8.45
CA GLU A 19 -19.92 22.52 -7.31
C GLU A 19 -19.78 21.25 -6.49
N ARG A 20 -20.91 20.62 -6.13
CA ARG A 20 -20.87 19.35 -5.39
C ARG A 20 -20.20 18.23 -6.17
N LEU A 21 -20.37 18.19 -7.50
CA LEU A 21 -19.69 17.21 -8.34
C LEU A 21 -18.17 17.43 -8.35
N ARG A 22 -17.71 18.69 -8.35
CA ARG A 22 -16.28 19.01 -8.23
C ARG A 22 -15.73 18.56 -6.88
N GLU A 23 -16.39 18.89 -5.77
CA GLU A 23 -15.99 18.46 -4.42
C GLU A 23 -15.91 16.93 -4.31
N LEU A 24 -16.91 16.21 -4.84
CA LEU A 24 -16.92 14.75 -4.85
C LEU A 24 -15.78 14.17 -5.69
N ASN A 25 -15.49 14.77 -6.84
CA ASN A 25 -14.41 14.32 -7.71
C ASN A 25 -13.03 14.53 -7.06
N GLU A 26 -12.83 15.66 -6.38
CA GLU A 26 -11.62 15.91 -5.60
C GLU A 26 -11.46 14.90 -4.47
N ALA A 27 -12.53 14.65 -3.70
CA ALA A 27 -12.53 13.66 -2.64
C ALA A 27 -12.26 12.24 -3.15
N LEU A 28 -12.84 11.87 -4.31
CA LEU A 28 -12.61 10.56 -4.94
C LEU A 28 -11.16 10.41 -5.40
N THR A 29 -10.61 11.46 -6.01
CA THR A 29 -9.21 11.48 -6.47
C THR A 29 -8.24 11.36 -5.29
N ALA A 30 -8.49 12.07 -4.20
CA ALA A 30 -7.69 11.97 -2.98
C ALA A 30 -7.76 10.56 -2.36
N GLN A 31 -8.95 9.95 -2.34
CA GLN A 31 -9.10 8.57 -1.86
C GLN A 31 -8.36 7.57 -2.76
N GLN A 32 -8.38 7.75 -4.08
CA GLN A 32 -7.62 6.89 -5.00
C GLN A 32 -6.12 6.97 -4.71
N GLN A 33 -5.57 8.17 -4.53
CA GLN A 33 -4.15 8.34 -4.18
C GLN A 33 -3.77 7.66 -2.86
N GLN A 34 -4.70 7.68 -1.87
CA GLN A 34 -4.49 6.97 -0.60
C GLN A 34 -4.49 5.45 -0.80
N ILE A 35 -5.39 4.91 -1.63
CA ILE A 35 -5.43 3.49 -1.99
C ILE A 35 -4.12 3.09 -2.67
N ASP A 36 -3.69 3.83 -3.69
CA ASP A 36 -2.44 3.55 -4.42
C ASP A 36 -1.23 3.51 -3.47
N THR A 37 -1.20 4.44 -2.50
CA THR A 37 -0.15 4.48 -1.47
C THR A 37 -0.19 3.26 -0.56
N LEU A 38 -1.37 2.82 -0.15
CA LEU A 38 -1.54 1.64 0.70
C LEU A 38 -1.20 0.35 -0.04
N GLU A 39 -1.60 0.23 -1.31
CA GLU A 39 -1.26 -0.90 -2.17
C GLU A 39 0.25 -1.02 -2.36
N HIS A 40 0.93 0.11 -2.58
CA HIS A 40 2.39 0.13 -2.70
C HIS A 40 3.08 -0.35 -1.42
N ARG A 41 2.68 0.19 -0.25
CA ARG A 41 3.23 -0.23 1.05
C ARG A 41 2.94 -1.71 1.33
N LEU A 42 1.75 -2.20 0.96
CA LEU A 42 1.42 -3.60 1.12
C LEU A 42 2.36 -4.47 0.26
N ALA A 43 2.59 -4.10 -1.01
CA ALA A 43 3.51 -4.81 -1.87
C ALA A 43 4.94 -4.87 -1.28
N GLU A 44 5.46 -3.75 -0.77
CA GLU A 44 6.76 -3.70 -0.09
C GLU A 44 6.81 -4.63 1.13
N THR A 45 5.80 -4.60 1.99
CA THR A 45 5.76 -5.48 3.17
C THR A 45 5.68 -6.97 2.79
N MET A 46 4.96 -7.31 1.73
CA MET A 46 4.90 -8.68 1.21
C MET A 46 6.24 -9.12 0.64
N GLU A 47 6.96 -8.24 -0.03
CA GLU A 47 8.31 -8.50 -0.53
C GLU A 47 9.30 -8.73 0.63
N LEU A 48 9.29 -7.86 1.64
CA LEU A 48 10.11 -8.02 2.85
C LEU A 48 9.82 -9.33 3.57
N ALA A 49 8.54 -9.71 3.71
CA ALA A 49 8.15 -10.96 4.33
C ALA A 49 8.63 -12.19 3.54
N ARG A 50 8.57 -12.13 2.20
CA ARG A 50 9.13 -13.17 1.32
C ARG A 50 10.64 -13.28 1.48
N ASN A 51 11.36 -12.16 1.43
CA ASN A 51 12.80 -12.12 1.61
C ASN A 51 13.24 -12.68 2.96
N LEU A 52 12.54 -12.33 4.04
CA LEU A 52 12.80 -12.87 5.37
C LEU A 52 12.55 -14.38 5.44
N ARG A 53 11.43 -14.85 4.87
CA ARG A 53 11.12 -16.29 4.80
C ARG A 53 12.19 -17.04 4.01
N ASP A 54 12.68 -16.47 2.91
CA ASP A 54 13.68 -17.12 2.07
C ASP A 54 15.04 -17.17 2.78
N GLN A 55 15.42 -16.13 3.54
CA GLN A 55 16.60 -16.15 4.41
C GLN A 55 16.49 -17.18 5.55
N LEU A 56 15.31 -17.30 6.17
CA LEU A 56 15.03 -18.30 7.20
C LEU A 56 14.99 -19.73 6.64
N GLY A 57 14.45 -19.92 5.44
CA GLY A 57 14.46 -21.20 4.73
C GLY A 57 15.86 -21.65 4.31
N GLN A 58 16.71 -20.70 3.93
CA GLN A 58 18.14 -20.95 3.67
C GLN A 58 18.88 -21.37 4.95
N THR A 59 18.52 -20.82 6.12
CA THR A 59 19.07 -21.26 7.42
C THR A 59 18.46 -22.57 7.94
N GLY A 60 17.26 -22.96 7.47
CA GLY A 60 16.57 -24.19 7.86
C GLY A 60 16.98 -25.46 7.09
N ASN A 61 17.47 -25.33 5.85
CA ASN A 61 17.98 -26.47 5.05
C ASN A 61 19.52 -26.57 5.02
N GLY A 62 20.18 -25.69 5.74
CA GLY A 62 21.61 -25.69 5.96
C GLY A 62 21.83 -24.87 7.21
N ALA A 63 21.72 -25.51 8.38
CA ALA A 63 22.34 -24.97 9.58
C ALA A 63 23.74 -24.48 9.17
N PRO A 64 24.22 -23.31 9.62
CA PRO A 64 25.66 -23.11 9.60
C PRO A 64 26.19 -24.32 10.36
N VAL A 65 26.85 -25.23 9.64
CA VAL A 65 27.57 -26.29 10.29
C VAL A 65 28.50 -25.50 11.19
N ASN A 66 28.20 -25.51 12.48
CA ASN A 66 29.07 -25.03 13.52
C ASN A 66 30.20 -26.07 13.58
N ASP A 67 30.91 -26.20 12.45
CA ASP A 67 32.14 -26.93 12.34
C ASP A 67 33.07 -26.17 13.26
N LEU A 68 33.22 -26.76 14.44
CA LEU A 68 34.09 -26.29 15.49
C LEU A 68 35.41 -25.91 14.81
N PRO A 69 35.90 -24.65 14.96
CA PRO A 69 37.10 -24.21 14.27
C PRO A 69 38.21 -25.24 14.47
N PRO A 70 39.03 -25.54 13.43
CA PRO A 70 39.92 -26.71 13.40
C PRO A 70 40.90 -26.84 14.57
N HIS A 71 41.07 -25.78 15.36
CA HIS A 71 41.90 -25.73 16.56
C HIS A 71 41.26 -26.32 17.83
N TYR A 72 39.99 -26.77 17.78
CA TYR A 72 39.31 -27.38 18.94
C TYR A 72 39.33 -28.91 18.98
N MET A 73 39.90 -29.58 17.98
CA MET A 73 40.12 -31.03 18.05
C MET A 73 41.28 -31.30 19.01
N PRO A 74 41.08 -31.98 20.16
CA PRO A 74 42.20 -32.35 21.01
C PRO A 74 43.06 -33.36 20.25
N GLU A 75 44.36 -33.10 20.16
CA GLU A 75 45.34 -34.07 19.66
C GLU A 75 45.18 -35.36 20.47
N ARG A 76 44.75 -36.42 19.79
CA ARG A 76 44.68 -37.75 20.37
C ARG A 76 46.12 -38.23 20.60
N TYR A 77 46.59 -38.10 21.84
CA TYR A 77 47.73 -38.85 22.39
C TYR A 77 47.23 -39.74 23.53
#